data_AF-A0A5D2GXJ2-F1
#
_entry.id   AF-A0A5D2GXJ2-F1
#
_cell.length_a   1.000
_cell.length_b   1.000
_cell.length_c   1.000
_cell.angle_alpha   90.00
_cell.angle_beta   90.00
_cell.angle_gamma   90.00
#
_symmetry.space_group_name_H-M   'P 1'
#
loop_
_entity.id
_entity.type
_entity.pdbx_description
1 polymer ?
#
loop_
_entity_poly.entity_id
_entity_poly.type
_entity_poly.pdbx_seq_one_letter_code
_entity_poly.pdbx_strand_id
1 'polypeptide(L)'
;MDFVSGLPLTLSKKHAIWVVVDRLTKSAHFVPIHTDYSLDKLAELYVSQIVRLHGVSISIISDRESRFTSWFLKKLQDALGMKLHFSAAFHPQTDGQSKRIIQKLEDMLRCCILDFEGTWERYLPLIEFAYNNSYQSSIKMAPYEALYGRKCRTPLYWTELGENKIHGVDLIREIKQKVKVIRESLKAVSDR
;
A
#
# COMPACT_ATOMS: atom_id res chain seq x y z
N MET A 1 -7.19 6.86 -2.20
CA MET A 1 -6.41 6.90 -0.94
C MET A 1 -7.35 6.54 0.17
N ASP A 2 -6.87 5.77 1.15
CA ASP A 2 -7.66 5.39 2.31
C ASP A 2 -6.78 5.05 3.52
N PHE A 3 -7.40 4.79 4.66
CA PHE A 3 -6.72 4.50 5.92
C PHE A 3 -7.18 3.19 6.53
N VAL A 4 -6.26 2.24 6.65
CA VAL A 4 -6.49 1.04 7.46
C VAL A 4 -6.16 1.38 8.91
N SER A 5 -7.19 1.48 9.76
CA SER A 5 -7.06 1.82 11.18
C SER A 5 -7.47 0.65 12.10
N GLY A 6 -7.19 0.80 13.40
CA GLY A 6 -7.47 -0.23 14.40
C GLY A 6 -6.48 -1.39 14.36
N LEU A 7 -5.24 -1.13 13.95
CA LEU A 7 -4.17 -2.11 13.90
C LEU A 7 -3.46 -2.21 15.27
N PRO A 8 -2.84 -3.37 15.58
CA PRO A 8 -1.99 -3.49 16.76
C PRO A 8 -0.92 -2.40 16.80
N LEU A 9 -0.68 -1.82 17.97
CA LEU A 9 0.30 -0.75 18.15
C LEU A 9 1.72 -1.29 17.93
N THR A 10 2.51 -0.62 17.09
CA THR A 10 3.93 -0.97 16.88
C THR A 10 4.83 -0.36 17.96
N LEU A 11 6.09 -0.82 18.01
CA LEU A 11 7.10 -0.23 18.90
C LEU A 11 7.32 1.27 18.64
N SER A 12 7.17 1.71 17.39
CA SER A 12 7.26 3.13 17.01
C SER A 12 5.95 3.89 17.21
N LYS A 13 4.97 3.25 17.87
CA LYS A 13 3.63 3.76 18.17
C LYS A 13 2.83 4.10 16.91
N LYS A 14 2.85 3.25 15.87
CA LYS A 14 1.90 3.35 14.75
C LYS A 14 0.76 2.36 14.92
N HIS A 15 -0.44 2.75 14.52
CA HIS A 15 -1.64 1.90 14.61
C HIS A 15 -2.56 2.02 13.38
N ALA A 16 -2.09 2.71 12.34
CA ALA A 16 -2.80 2.85 11.09
C ALA A 16 -1.84 2.85 9.90
N ILE A 17 -2.36 2.50 8.72
CA ILE A 17 -1.64 2.53 7.45
C ILE A 17 -2.41 3.43 6.51
N TRP A 18 -1.73 4.43 5.95
CA TRP A 18 -2.24 5.21 4.84
C TRP A 18 -1.94 4.49 3.54
N VAL A 19 -3.00 4.06 2.87
CA VAL A 19 -2.97 3.33 1.60
C VAL A 19 -3.16 4.31 0.45
N VAL A 20 -2.17 4.40 -0.43
CA VAL A 20 -2.20 5.21 -1.65
C VAL A 20 -2.05 4.29 -2.84
N VAL A 21 -2.98 4.35 -3.80
CA VAL A 21 -2.92 3.52 -5.01
C VAL A 21 -2.98 4.44 -6.22
N ASP A 22 -2.00 4.32 -7.11
CA ASP A 22 -2.06 4.96 -8.42
C ASP A 22 -3.11 4.28 -9.29
N ARG A 23 -3.99 5.07 -9.90
CA ARG A 23 -5.13 4.52 -10.64
C ARG A 23 -4.73 3.89 -11.97
N LEU A 24 -3.66 4.38 -12.59
CA LEU A 24 -3.21 3.93 -13.91
C LEU A 24 -2.43 2.63 -13.79
N THR A 25 -1.34 2.65 -13.03
CA THR A 25 -0.41 1.53 -12.87
C THR A 25 -0.85 0.53 -11.82
N LYS A 26 -1.83 0.87 -10.98
CA LYS A 26 -2.21 0.11 -9.78
C LYS A 26 -1.08 -0.02 -8.75
N SER A 27 -0.02 0.77 -8.85
CA SER A 27 1.06 0.78 -7.86
C SER A 27 0.50 1.25 -6.52
N ALA A 28 0.69 0.46 -5.47
CA ALA A 28 0.29 0.79 -4.12
C ALA A 28 1.48 1.25 -3.28
N HIS A 29 1.20 2.15 -2.35
CA HIS A 29 2.11 2.58 -1.30
C HIS A 29 1.41 2.46 0.06
N PHE A 30 2.13 1.90 1.01
CA PHE A 30 1.65 1.68 2.37
C PHE A 30 2.52 2.48 3.34
N VAL A 31 1.96 3.56 3.88
CA VAL A 31 2.69 4.46 4.79
C VAL A 31 2.21 4.24 6.22
N PRO A 32 3.06 3.82 7.16
CA PRO A 32 2.66 3.60 8.54
C PRO A 32 2.52 4.93 9.29
N ILE A 33 1.34 5.18 9.85
CA ILE A 33 0.99 6.44 10.50
C ILE A 33 0.38 6.25 11.88
N HIS A 34 0.22 7.37 12.57
CA HIS A 34 -0.63 7.48 13.73
C HIS A 34 -1.78 8.46 13.41
N THR A 35 -2.98 8.20 13.91
CA THR A 35 -4.18 8.97 13.55
C THR A 35 -4.22 10.39 14.14
N ASP A 36 -3.37 10.69 15.12
CA ASP A 36 -3.24 12.04 15.72
C ASP A 36 -2.23 12.95 14.99
N TYR A 37 -1.61 12.47 13.90
CA TYR A 37 -0.61 13.24 13.18
C TYR A 37 -1.16 14.58 12.72
N SER A 38 -0.37 15.64 12.95
CA SER A 38 -0.71 16.97 12.44
C SER A 38 -0.77 16.96 10.92
N LEU A 39 -1.52 17.90 10.35
CA LEU A 39 -1.60 18.02 8.90
C LEU A 39 -0.23 18.26 8.26
N ASP A 40 0.62 19.05 8.91
CA ASP A 40 1.97 19.33 8.41
C ASP A 40 2.78 18.04 8.32
N LYS A 41 2.66 17.17 9.33
CA LYS A 41 3.31 15.86 9.33
C LYS A 41 2.79 14.97 8.21
N LEU A 42 1.48 14.95 7.97
CA LEU A 42 0.88 14.19 6.87
C LEU A 42 1.30 14.74 5.50
N ALA A 43 1.43 16.06 5.37
CA ALA A 43 1.87 16.71 4.14
C ALA A 43 3.34 16.36 3.85
N GLU A 44 4.22 16.43 4.86
CA GLU A 44 5.61 15.96 4.76
C GLU A 44 5.69 14.48 4.34
N LEU A 45 4.86 13.63 4.94
CA LEU A 45 4.78 12.21 4.58
C LEU A 45 4.30 12.04 3.14
N TYR A 46 3.27 12.76 2.72
CA TYR A 46 2.78 12.71 1.36
C TYR A 46 3.86 13.11 0.35
N VAL A 47 4.59 14.18 0.61
CA VAL A 47 5.66 14.65 -0.27
C VAL A 47 6.81 13.64 -0.33
N SER A 48 7.29 13.19 0.83
CA SER A 48 8.44 12.29 0.93
C SER A 48 8.16 10.87 0.40
N GLN A 49 6.93 10.37 0.58
CA GLN A 49 6.57 8.99 0.21
C GLN A 49 5.92 8.91 -1.17
N ILE A 50 5.07 9.88 -1.54
CA ILE A 50 4.27 9.80 -2.76
C ILE A 50 4.80 10.74 -3.85
N VAL A 51 4.89 12.04 -3.56
CA VAL A 51 5.30 13.04 -4.57
C VAL A 51 6.72 12.77 -5.07
N ARG A 52 7.61 12.33 -4.19
CA ARG A 52 8.98 11.92 -4.56
C ARG A 52 9.01 10.84 -5.64
N LEU A 53 8.03 9.94 -5.65
CA LEU A 53 7.98 8.80 -6.58
C LEU A 53 7.17 9.11 -7.85
N HIS A 54 6.06 9.84 -7.72
CA HIS A 54 5.07 10.00 -8.79
C HIS A 54 4.85 11.44 -9.25
N GLY A 55 5.47 12.40 -8.59
CA GLY A 55 5.12 13.81 -8.72
C GLY A 55 3.77 14.15 -8.09
N VAL A 56 3.32 15.38 -8.31
CA VAL A 56 2.03 15.86 -7.81
C VAL A 56 0.91 15.29 -8.67
N SER A 57 -0.02 14.59 -8.04
CA SER A 57 -1.18 14.02 -8.75
C SER A 57 -2.13 15.12 -9.24
N ILE A 58 -2.72 14.95 -10.42
CA ILE A 58 -3.75 15.89 -10.93
C ILE A 58 -5.03 15.79 -10.10
N SER A 59 -5.39 14.57 -9.66
CA SER A 59 -6.56 14.35 -8.82
C SER A 59 -6.39 13.22 -7.82
N ILE A 60 -7.02 13.38 -6.66
CA ILE A 60 -7.11 12.36 -5.62
C ILE A 60 -8.58 11.93 -5.47
N ILE A 61 -8.77 10.63 -5.32
CA ILE A 61 -10.04 10.04 -4.89
C ILE A 61 -9.85 9.45 -3.49
N SER A 62 -10.78 9.74 -2.59
CA SER A 62 -10.78 9.24 -1.21
C SER A 62 -12.20 9.02 -0.69
N ASP A 63 -12.36 8.08 0.24
CA ASP A 63 -13.62 7.91 0.98
C ASP A 63 -13.90 9.12 1.89
N ARG A 64 -15.19 9.42 2.10
CA ARG A 64 -15.72 10.50 2.93
C ARG A 64 -15.73 10.17 4.42
N GLU A 65 -15.60 8.89 4.78
CA GLU A 65 -15.93 8.41 6.13
C GLU A 65 -14.93 8.81 7.23
N SER A 66 -13.72 9.22 6.86
CA SER A 66 -12.74 9.74 7.80
C SER A 66 -12.72 11.27 7.80
N ARG A 67 -13.22 11.89 8.90
CA ARG A 67 -13.16 13.35 9.12
C ARG A 67 -11.73 13.90 8.97
N PHE A 68 -10.75 13.10 9.38
CA PHE A 68 -9.33 13.38 9.27
C PHE A 68 -8.87 13.50 7.81
N THR A 69 -9.27 12.55 6.98
CA THR A 69 -8.92 12.48 5.56
C THR A 69 -9.55 13.60 4.76
N SER A 70 -10.82 13.92 5.02
CA SER A 70 -11.52 14.99 4.31
C SER A 70 -10.89 16.37 4.53
N TRP A 71 -10.46 16.67 5.77
CA TRP A 71 -9.85 17.96 6.07
C TRP A 71 -8.41 18.06 5.56
N PHE A 72 -7.59 17.04 5.79
CA PHE A 72 -6.22 16.98 5.27
C PHE A 72 -6.18 17.11 3.74
N LEU A 73 -6.97 16.30 3.03
CA LEU A 73 -6.94 16.29 1.57
C LEU A 73 -7.42 17.61 0.96
N LYS A 74 -8.36 18.31 1.61
CA LYS A 74 -8.75 19.68 1.18
C LYS A 74 -7.60 20.66 1.31
N LYS A 75 -6.86 20.64 2.42
CA LYS A 75 -5.69 21.51 2.62
C LYS A 75 -4.57 21.20 1.64
N LEU A 76 -4.32 19.92 1.40
CA LEU A 76 -3.35 19.48 0.40
C LEU A 76 -3.77 19.92 -1.02
N GLN A 77 -5.07 19.83 -1.32
CA GLN A 77 -5.64 20.29 -2.58
C GLN A 77 -5.39 21.78 -2.81
N ASP A 78 -5.71 22.62 -1.81
CA ASP A 78 -5.51 24.07 -1.88
C ASP A 78 -4.03 24.43 -2.10
N ALA A 79 -3.13 23.73 -1.41
CA ALA A 79 -1.69 24.00 -1.46
C ALA A 79 -1.03 23.58 -2.78
N LEU A 80 -1.47 22.46 -3.37
CA LEU A 80 -0.84 21.85 -4.56
C LEU A 80 -1.63 22.09 -5.85
N GLY A 81 -2.75 22.82 -5.79
CA GLY A 81 -3.62 23.10 -6.95
C GLY A 81 -4.29 21.84 -7.53
N MET A 82 -4.52 20.82 -6.70
CA MET A 82 -5.02 19.52 -7.15
C MET A 82 -6.56 19.53 -7.27
N LYS A 83 -7.14 18.50 -7.90
CA LYS A 83 -8.59 18.25 -7.86
C LYS A 83 -8.93 17.13 -6.89
N LEU A 84 -9.68 17.41 -5.84
CA LEU A 84 -10.16 16.37 -4.91
C LEU A 84 -11.57 15.92 -5.31
N HIS A 85 -11.72 14.62 -5.52
CA HIS A 85 -13.02 14.00 -5.72
C HIS A 85 -13.31 13.09 -4.54
N PHE A 86 -14.38 13.38 -3.81
CA PHE A 86 -14.85 12.48 -2.77
C PHE A 86 -15.73 11.39 -3.38
N SER A 87 -15.46 10.14 -3.05
CA SER A 87 -16.36 9.04 -3.38
C SER A 87 -17.75 9.35 -2.81
N ALA A 88 -18.82 9.11 -3.58
CA ALA A 88 -20.17 9.11 -3.03
C ALA A 88 -20.49 7.67 -2.63
N ALA A 89 -20.96 7.46 -1.40
CA ALA A 89 -21.28 6.15 -0.84
C ALA A 89 -22.27 5.32 -1.68
N PHE A 90 -22.93 5.92 -2.68
CA PHE A 90 -23.99 5.29 -3.48
C PHE A 90 -23.91 5.54 -5.00
N HIS A 91 -22.75 5.86 -5.58
CA HIS A 91 -22.58 5.94 -7.05
C HIS A 91 -21.51 4.95 -7.58
N PRO A 92 -21.92 3.72 -7.96
CA PRO A 92 -21.01 2.65 -8.38
C PRO A 92 -20.21 2.94 -9.66
N GLN A 93 -20.70 3.83 -10.53
CA GLN A 93 -20.15 4.03 -11.87
C GLN A 93 -18.79 4.75 -11.91
N THR A 94 -18.45 5.55 -10.91
CA THR A 94 -17.21 6.35 -10.92
C THR A 94 -16.13 5.80 -9.98
N ASP A 95 -16.50 5.01 -8.95
CA ASP A 95 -15.58 4.67 -7.85
C ASP A 95 -15.67 3.23 -7.32
N GLY A 96 -16.56 2.40 -7.86
CA GLY A 96 -16.71 1.01 -7.41
C GLY A 96 -15.43 0.18 -7.60
N GLN A 97 -14.65 0.46 -8.65
CA GLN A 97 -13.41 -0.27 -8.94
C GLN A 97 -12.29 0.09 -7.95
N SER A 98 -12.06 1.38 -7.70
CA SER A 98 -11.02 1.83 -6.76
C SER A 98 -11.36 1.41 -5.32
N LYS A 99 -12.64 1.53 -4.92
CA LYS A 99 -13.11 1.10 -3.60
C LYS A 99 -12.94 -0.41 -3.39
N ARG A 100 -13.24 -1.24 -4.40
CA ARG A 100 -12.99 -2.70 -4.35
C ARG A 100 -11.52 -3.04 -4.22
N ILE A 101 -10.64 -2.35 -4.95
CA ILE A 101 -9.18 -2.58 -4.86
C ILE A 101 -8.67 -2.21 -3.48
N ILE A 102 -9.07 -1.05 -2.95
CA ILE A 102 -8.68 -0.61 -1.62
C ILE A 102 -9.18 -1.61 -0.58
N GLN A 103 -10.46 -2.03 -0.61
CA GLN A 103 -10.99 -3.03 0.33
C GLN A 103 -10.19 -4.35 0.29
N LYS A 104 -9.88 -4.85 -0.91
CA LYS A 104 -9.03 -6.05 -1.08
C LYS A 104 -7.65 -5.84 -0.44
N LEU A 105 -7.06 -4.66 -0.61
CA LEU A 105 -5.79 -4.31 0.03
C LEU A 105 -5.92 -4.23 1.56
N GLU A 106 -7.01 -3.69 2.08
CA GLU A 106 -7.24 -3.66 3.53
C GLU A 106 -7.34 -5.05 4.12
N ASP A 107 -8.09 -5.94 3.48
CA ASP A 107 -8.26 -7.34 3.92
C ASP A 107 -6.90 -8.06 3.91
N MET A 108 -6.14 -7.91 2.82
CA MET A 108 -4.79 -8.46 2.71
C MET A 108 -3.85 -7.92 3.81
N LEU A 109 -3.87 -6.61 4.04
CA LEU A 109 -3.06 -5.97 5.09
C LEU A 109 -3.44 -6.51 6.46
N ARG A 110 -4.74 -6.59 6.79
CA ARG A 110 -5.23 -7.14 8.05
C ARG A 110 -4.76 -8.58 8.26
N CYS A 111 -4.84 -9.43 7.25
CA CYS A 111 -4.32 -10.80 7.32
C CYS A 111 -2.82 -10.82 7.65
N CYS A 112 -2.00 -10.08 6.90
CA CYS A 112 -0.55 -10.05 7.15
C CYS A 112 -0.21 -9.48 8.53
N ILE A 113 -0.94 -8.47 8.99
CA ILE A 113 -0.69 -7.80 10.27
C ILE A 113 -1.03 -8.71 11.46
N LEU A 114 -2.07 -9.54 11.35
CA LEU A 114 -2.39 -10.53 12.38
C LEU A 114 -1.22 -11.51 12.59
N ASP A 115 -0.59 -11.98 11.51
CA ASP A 115 0.56 -12.90 11.59
C ASP A 115 1.88 -12.21 12.00
N PHE A 116 1.97 -10.89 11.84
CA PHE A 116 3.19 -10.12 12.10
C PHE A 116 3.15 -9.36 13.44
N GLU A 117 1.97 -9.29 14.07
CA GLU A 117 1.71 -8.66 15.37
C GLU A 117 2.34 -7.25 15.45
N GLY A 118 2.82 -6.81 16.62
CA GLY A 118 3.42 -5.47 16.81
C GLY A 118 4.67 -5.16 15.97
N THR A 119 5.16 -6.10 15.16
CA THR A 119 6.30 -5.92 14.24
C THR A 119 5.89 -5.67 12.79
N TRP A 120 4.59 -5.59 12.50
CA TRP A 120 4.07 -5.46 11.13
C TRP A 120 4.68 -4.30 10.33
N GLU A 121 5.03 -3.19 10.98
CA GLU A 121 5.66 -2.02 10.34
C GLU A 121 7.00 -2.37 9.66
N ARG A 122 7.80 -3.27 10.26
CA ARG A 122 9.08 -3.72 9.69
C ARG A 122 8.88 -4.46 8.36
N TYR A 123 7.74 -5.11 8.18
CA TYR A 123 7.44 -5.94 7.02
C TYR A 123 6.56 -5.25 5.99
N LEU A 124 6.04 -4.06 6.29
CA LEU A 124 5.20 -3.30 5.37
C LEU A 124 5.86 -3.06 4.00
N PRO A 125 7.17 -2.76 3.89
CA PRO A 125 7.84 -2.68 2.59
C PRO A 125 7.82 -3.99 1.80
N LEU A 126 7.87 -5.15 2.48
CA LEU A 126 7.76 -6.45 1.81
C LEU A 126 6.33 -6.73 1.31
N ILE A 127 5.32 -6.28 2.06
CA ILE A 127 3.92 -6.39 1.64
C ILE A 127 3.69 -5.53 0.40
N GLU A 128 4.13 -4.27 0.43
CA GLU A 128 4.08 -3.35 -0.72
C GLU A 128 4.79 -3.94 -1.93
N PHE A 129 6.02 -4.43 -1.73
CA PHE A 129 6.81 -5.05 -2.77
C PHE A 129 6.09 -6.28 -3.37
N ALA A 130 5.55 -7.18 -2.55
CA ALA A 130 4.87 -8.36 -3.04
C ALA A 130 3.60 -8.02 -3.83
N TYR A 131 2.80 -7.06 -3.35
CA TYR A 131 1.61 -6.60 -4.06
C TYR A 131 1.97 -5.98 -5.42
N ASN A 132 2.93 -5.05 -5.44
CA ASN A 132 3.34 -4.35 -6.67
C ASN A 132 4.00 -5.26 -7.71
N ASN A 133 4.48 -6.43 -7.30
CA ASN A 133 5.04 -7.44 -8.20
C ASN A 133 4.08 -8.59 -8.50
N SER A 134 2.86 -8.55 -7.96
CA SER A 134 1.83 -9.55 -8.25
C SER A 134 1.02 -9.14 -9.48
N TYR A 135 0.61 -10.13 -10.26
CA TYR A 135 -0.18 -9.90 -11.46
C TYR A 135 -1.54 -9.27 -11.11
N GLN A 136 -1.89 -8.19 -11.79
CA GLN A 136 -3.18 -7.52 -11.66
C GLN A 136 -4.02 -7.72 -12.92
N SER A 137 -5.16 -8.40 -12.79
CA SER A 137 -6.05 -8.72 -13.92
C SER A 137 -6.54 -7.47 -14.65
N SER A 138 -6.77 -6.37 -13.94
CA SER A 138 -7.27 -5.10 -14.50
C SER A 138 -6.32 -4.42 -15.49
N ILE A 139 -5.00 -4.59 -15.31
CA ILE A 139 -3.96 -4.01 -16.17
C ILE A 139 -3.18 -5.08 -16.97
N LYS A 140 -3.51 -6.36 -16.77
CA LYS A 140 -2.88 -7.52 -17.41
C LYS A 140 -1.36 -7.61 -17.23
N MET A 141 -0.83 -7.03 -16.16
CA MET A 141 0.59 -7.08 -15.79
C MET A 141 0.76 -6.78 -14.30
N ALA A 142 1.99 -6.83 -13.79
CA ALA A 142 2.28 -6.39 -12.42
C ALA A 142 2.34 -4.85 -12.36
N PRO A 143 1.90 -4.20 -11.26
CA PRO A 143 2.04 -2.75 -11.10
C PRO A 143 3.46 -2.22 -11.30
N TYR A 144 4.46 -2.98 -10.86
CA TYR A 144 5.87 -2.68 -11.08
C TYR A 144 6.21 -2.61 -12.57
N GLU A 145 5.70 -3.56 -13.37
CA GLU A 145 5.93 -3.59 -14.81
C GLU A 145 5.26 -2.41 -15.51
N ALA A 146 4.04 -2.07 -15.10
CA ALA A 146 3.32 -0.91 -15.61
C ALA A 146 4.04 0.42 -15.27
N LEU A 147 4.59 0.53 -14.07
CA LEU A 147 5.25 1.75 -13.59
C LEU A 147 6.65 1.95 -14.19
N TYR A 148 7.46 0.88 -14.26
CA TYR A 148 8.87 0.97 -14.68
C TYR A 148 9.13 0.54 -16.12
N GLY A 149 8.10 0.08 -16.84
CA GLY A 149 8.24 -0.42 -18.22
C GLY A 149 9.07 -1.71 -18.34
N ARG A 150 9.33 -2.39 -17.22
CA ARG A 150 10.11 -3.63 -17.17
C ARG A 150 9.67 -4.51 -16.02
N LYS A 151 9.79 -5.82 -16.21
CA LYS A 151 9.60 -6.79 -15.13
C LYS A 151 10.64 -6.58 -14.04
N CYS A 152 10.21 -6.72 -12.79
CA CYS A 152 11.12 -6.66 -11.66
C CYS A 152 12.14 -7.79 -11.75
N ARG A 153 13.42 -7.44 -11.59
CA ARG A 153 14.50 -8.41 -11.46
C ARG A 153 14.71 -8.67 -9.98
N THR A 154 14.18 -9.78 -9.50
CA THR A 154 14.42 -10.22 -8.14
C THR A 154 15.51 -11.28 -8.14
N PRO A 155 16.57 -11.17 -7.30
CA PRO A 155 17.43 -12.30 -7.01
C PRO A 155 16.57 -13.49 -6.58
N LEU A 156 15.48 -13.21 -5.85
CA LEU A 156 14.40 -14.13 -5.55
C LEU A 156 13.59 -14.51 -6.80
N TYR A 157 14.23 -15.04 -7.84
CA TYR A 157 13.59 -16.10 -8.62
C TYR A 157 13.15 -17.12 -7.58
N TRP A 158 11.86 -17.10 -7.23
CA TRP A 158 11.35 -17.86 -6.10
C TRP A 158 11.40 -19.39 -6.28
N THR A 159 12.01 -19.84 -7.37
CA THR A 159 12.30 -21.23 -7.71
C THR A 159 13.78 -21.47 -8.08
N GLU A 160 14.59 -20.45 -8.36
CA GLU A 160 15.95 -20.64 -8.87
C GLU A 160 16.93 -19.59 -8.32
N LEU A 161 17.34 -19.76 -7.07
CA LEU A 161 18.69 -19.38 -6.70
C LEU A 161 19.36 -20.59 -6.07
N GLY A 162 20.39 -21.08 -6.77
CA GLY A 162 21.40 -21.94 -6.18
C GLY A 162 21.92 -21.32 -4.88
N GLU A 163 22.20 -22.21 -3.94
CA GLU A 163 22.61 -21.97 -2.56
C GLU A 163 23.91 -21.14 -2.48
N ASN A 164 23.87 -19.87 -2.81
CA ASN A 164 25.01 -19.00 -2.60
C ASN A 164 24.98 -18.50 -1.15
N LYS A 165 25.91 -19.06 -0.38
CA LYS A 165 26.31 -18.70 0.98
C LYS A 165 26.44 -17.17 1.11
N ILE A 166 25.43 -16.52 1.66
CA ILE A 166 25.50 -15.14 2.13
C ILE A 166 25.23 -15.18 3.63
N HIS A 167 26.15 -14.59 4.41
CA HIS A 167 25.97 -14.37 5.85
C HIS A 167 24.62 -13.67 6.09
N GLY A 168 23.79 -14.22 6.99
CA GLY A 168 22.41 -13.77 7.21
C GLY A 168 21.34 -14.83 6.89
N VAL A 169 21.66 -16.12 7.03
CA VAL A 169 20.73 -17.24 6.84
C VAL A 169 19.42 -17.03 7.63
N ASP A 170 19.50 -16.46 8.83
CA ASP A 170 18.33 -16.19 9.67
C ASP A 170 17.44 -15.06 9.13
N LEU A 171 18.03 -13.92 8.70
CA LEU A 171 17.26 -12.82 8.10
C LEU A 171 16.65 -13.24 6.76
N ILE A 172 17.39 -13.97 5.94
CA ILE A 172 16.87 -14.50 4.67
C ILE A 172 15.74 -15.51 4.95
N ARG A 173 15.89 -16.39 5.95
CA ARG A 173 14.85 -17.35 6.34
C ARG A 173 13.61 -16.64 6.87
N GLU A 174 13.78 -15.62 7.73
CA GLU A 174 12.70 -14.76 8.25
C GLU A 174 11.96 -14.09 7.09
N ILE A 175 12.68 -13.42 6.17
CA ILE A 175 12.09 -12.79 4.98
C ILE A 175 11.37 -13.82 4.10
N LYS A 176 11.96 -15.01 3.87
CA LYS A 176 11.32 -16.08 3.09
C LYS A 176 10.01 -16.54 3.71
N GLN A 177 9.96 -16.73 5.03
CA GLN A 177 8.74 -17.10 5.75
C GLN A 177 7.67 -16.01 5.66
N LYS A 178 8.06 -14.74 5.88
CA LYS A 178 7.12 -13.62 5.83
C LYS A 178 6.58 -13.40 4.41
N VAL A 179 7.40 -13.54 3.38
CA VAL A 179 6.93 -13.48 1.98
C VAL A 179 5.96 -14.61 1.65
N LYS A 180 6.12 -15.80 2.24
CA LYS A 180 5.16 -16.90 2.07
C LYS A 180 3.76 -16.51 2.58
N VAL A 181 3.68 -15.96 3.79
CA VAL A 181 2.42 -15.47 4.39
C VAL A 181 1.77 -14.40 3.53
N ILE A 182 2.56 -13.43 3.04
CA ILE A 182 2.07 -12.35 2.18
C ILE A 182 1.46 -12.90 0.89
N ARG A 183 2.08 -13.92 0.30
CA ARG A 183 1.57 -14.58 -0.91
C ARG A 183 0.28 -15.34 -0.68
N GLU A 184 0.19 -16.03 0.44
CA GLU A 184 -1.04 -16.75 0.83
C GLU A 184 -2.18 -15.76 1.04
N SER A 185 -1.91 -14.63 1.70
CA SER A 185 -2.86 -13.53 1.87
C SER A 185 -3.30 -12.92 0.53
N LEU A 186 -2.35 -12.67 -0.38
CA LEU A 186 -2.64 -12.16 -1.72
C LEU A 186 -3.52 -13.11 -2.55
N LYS A 187 -3.21 -14.41 -2.51
CA LYS A 187 -4.01 -15.44 -3.20
C LYS A 187 -5.43 -15.52 -2.66
N ALA A 188 -5.58 -15.57 -1.33
CA ALA A 188 -6.88 -15.64 -0.67
C ALA A 188 -7.80 -14.47 -1.03
N VAL A 189 -7.25 -13.28 -1.28
CA VAL A 189 -7.99 -12.08 -1.68
C VAL A 189 -8.25 -12.04 -3.20
N SER A 190 -7.38 -12.65 -4.00
CA SER A 190 -7.56 -12.75 -5.46
C SER A 190 -8.63 -13.77 -5.85
N ASP A 191 -8.78 -14.86 -5.09
CA ASP A 191 -9.73 -15.94 -5.35
C ASP A 191 -11.16 -15.62 -4.84
N ARG A 192 -11.34 -14.48 -4.16
CA ARG A 192 -12.63 -13.91 -3.74
C ARG A 192 -13.14 -12.85 -4.72
#